data_AF-N9NL45-F1
#
_entry.id   AF-N9NL45-F1
#
_cell.length_a   1.000
_cell.length_b   1.000
_cell.length_c   1.000
_cell.angle_alpha   90.00
_cell.angle_beta   90.00
_cell.angle_gamma   90.00
#
_symmetry.space_group_name_H-M   'P 1'
#
loop_
_entity.id
_entity.type
_entity.pdbx_description
1 polymer ?
#
loop_
_entity_poly.entity_id
_entity_poly.type
_entity_poly.pdbx_seq_one_letter_code
_entity_poly.pdbx_strand_id
1 'polypeptide(L)'
;MKKLALIATLSVVGIANAQAADGTITINGLVTDQTCKIVTPAGKDFTVTLPTVSKQTLAATGDVAGRTPFQIKLDQCSKGKVATYFEPGATVDFSTGRLNNQAVGGANNVKVQLLGSNNQFIPVLATGSNGAQANSQWVDVVDNGSADLNYYAEYYATGASTAGKVSTSVQYTIIYQ
;
A
#
# COMPACT_ATOMS: atom_id res chain seq x y z
N MET A 1 -44.59 43.54 -67.37
CA MET A 1 -45.25 43.11 -66.12
C MET A 1 -45.01 41.61 -65.91
N LYS A 2 -44.74 41.20 -64.66
CA LYS A 2 -44.62 39.82 -64.11
C LYS A 2 -43.19 39.26 -63.90
N LYS A 3 -42.65 39.63 -62.72
CA LYS A 3 -42.13 38.83 -61.57
C LYS A 3 -41.37 37.51 -61.80
N LEU A 4 -40.47 37.27 -60.83
CA LEU A 4 -39.85 36.04 -60.28
C LEU A 4 -38.34 35.93 -60.57
N ALA A 5 -37.45 35.55 -59.66
CA ALA A 5 -37.48 35.39 -58.20
C ALA A 5 -36.00 35.28 -57.74
N LEU A 6 -35.72 35.73 -56.52
CA LEU A 6 -34.42 35.71 -55.86
C LEU A 6 -34.06 34.27 -55.42
N ILE A 7 -32.85 33.78 -55.72
CA ILE A 7 -32.28 32.57 -55.10
C ILE A 7 -30.90 32.91 -54.58
N ALA A 8 -30.79 33.14 -53.27
CA ALA A 8 -29.53 33.27 -52.56
C ALA A 8 -29.07 31.86 -52.15
N THR A 9 -27.92 31.42 -52.67
CA THR A 9 -27.33 30.13 -52.33
C THR A 9 -26.74 30.15 -50.92
N LEU A 10 -27.26 29.23 -50.11
CA LEU A 10 -26.92 28.91 -48.74
C LEU A 10 -25.60 28.12 -48.68
N SER A 11 -24.66 28.49 -47.82
CA SER A 11 -23.59 27.57 -47.38
C SER A 11 -23.43 27.67 -45.87
N VAL A 12 -23.96 26.66 -45.20
CA VAL A 12 -23.90 26.41 -43.75
C VAL A 12 -22.44 26.23 -43.35
N VAL A 13 -21.96 27.07 -42.43
CA VAL A 13 -20.67 26.85 -41.75
C VAL A 13 -20.87 25.66 -40.84
N GLY A 14 -20.40 24.48 -41.27
CA GLY A 14 -20.35 23.30 -40.44
C GLY A 14 -19.39 23.53 -39.28
N ILE A 15 -19.93 23.80 -38.10
CA ILE A 15 -19.15 23.81 -36.86
C ILE A 15 -18.80 22.35 -36.59
N ALA A 16 -17.63 21.90 -37.06
CA ALA A 16 -17.06 20.65 -36.63
C ALA A 16 -16.78 20.79 -35.13
N ASN A 17 -17.63 20.17 -34.30
CA ASN A 17 -17.35 20.02 -32.88
C ASN A 17 -16.08 19.17 -32.75
N ALA A 18 -14.94 19.81 -32.54
CA ALA A 18 -13.69 19.14 -32.23
C ALA A 18 -13.83 18.48 -30.86
N GLN A 19 -14.20 17.20 -30.85
CA GLN A 19 -14.22 16.36 -29.65
C GLN A 19 -12.77 15.95 -29.35
N ALA A 20 -12.00 16.83 -28.71
CA ALA A 20 -10.65 16.52 -28.24
C ALA A 20 -10.73 15.95 -26.82
N ALA A 21 -11.21 14.72 -26.69
CA ALA A 21 -10.92 13.93 -25.49
C ALA A 21 -9.48 13.40 -25.63
N ASP A 22 -8.61 13.66 -24.66
CA ASP A 22 -7.22 13.14 -24.67
C ASP A 22 -7.17 11.61 -24.59
N GLY A 23 -8.24 10.97 -24.10
CA GLY A 23 -8.36 9.51 -24.05
C GLY A 23 -9.54 9.03 -23.21
N THR A 24 -9.61 7.71 -23.02
CA THR A 24 -10.58 7.03 -22.15
C THR A 24 -9.84 6.23 -21.08
N ILE A 25 -10.20 6.44 -19.82
CA ILE A 25 -9.72 5.62 -18.69
C ILE A 25 -10.74 4.50 -18.47
N THR A 26 -10.34 3.25 -18.68
CA THR A 26 -11.16 2.07 -18.36
C THR A 26 -10.80 1.55 -16.97
N ILE A 27 -11.80 1.49 -16.09
CA ILE A 27 -11.66 0.95 -14.73
C ILE A 27 -12.30 -0.43 -14.69
N ASN A 28 -11.54 -1.45 -14.30
CA ASN A 28 -12.02 -2.81 -14.10
C ASN A 28 -11.73 -3.24 -12.66
N GLY A 29 -12.60 -4.07 -12.10
CA GLY A 29 -12.43 -4.66 -10.78
C GLY A 29 -13.17 -5.98 -10.67
N LEU A 30 -12.80 -6.78 -9.67
CA LEU A 30 -13.47 -8.02 -9.31
C LEU A 30 -13.92 -7.92 -7.85
N VAL A 31 -15.17 -8.26 -7.58
CA VAL A 31 -15.71 -8.43 -6.23
C VAL A 31 -15.94 -9.91 -6.02
N THR A 32 -15.36 -10.47 -4.95
CA THR A 32 -15.44 -11.89 -4.60
C THR A 32 -16.13 -12.09 -3.25
N ASP A 33 -16.68 -13.29 -3.02
CA ASP A 33 -17.21 -13.77 -1.75
C ASP A 33 -16.15 -14.50 -0.90
N GLN A 34 -14.88 -14.55 -1.35
CA GLN A 34 -13.78 -15.07 -0.55
C GLN A 34 -13.62 -14.26 0.75
N THR A 35 -13.51 -14.97 1.86
CA THR A 35 -13.34 -14.36 3.19
C THR A 35 -12.34 -15.13 4.03
N CYS A 36 -11.76 -14.44 5.01
CA CYS A 36 -11.01 -15.03 6.13
C CYS A 36 -11.33 -14.25 7.41
N LYS A 37 -11.30 -14.92 8.55
CA LYS A 37 -11.40 -14.30 9.87
C LYS A 37 -10.01 -14.03 10.42
N ILE A 38 -9.77 -12.80 10.89
CA ILE A 38 -8.54 -12.47 11.63
C ILE A 38 -8.64 -13.06 13.04
N VAL A 39 -7.71 -13.94 13.38
CA VAL A 39 -7.62 -14.64 14.67
C VAL A 39 -6.27 -14.42 15.37
N THR A 40 -5.52 -13.39 14.94
CA THR A 40 -4.31 -12.95 15.64
C THR A 40 -4.61 -12.82 17.14
N PRO A 41 -3.82 -13.44 18.05
CA PRO A 41 -4.14 -13.45 19.48
C PRO A 41 -4.25 -12.06 20.11
N ALA A 42 -3.51 -11.09 19.59
CA ALA A 42 -3.57 -9.69 20.01
C ALA A 42 -4.78 -8.92 19.43
N GLY A 43 -5.63 -9.57 18.64
CA GLY A 43 -6.74 -8.96 17.92
C GLY A 43 -6.34 -8.37 16.56
N LYS A 44 -7.30 -7.70 15.92
CA LYS A 44 -7.08 -7.02 14.63
C LYS A 44 -6.17 -5.79 14.75
N ASP A 45 -6.19 -5.13 15.91
CA ASP A 45 -5.37 -3.96 16.21
C ASP A 45 -4.34 -4.39 17.26
N PHE A 46 -3.05 -4.39 16.90
CA PHE A 46 -1.99 -4.84 17.80
C PHE A 46 -0.71 -4.03 17.62
N THR A 47 0.13 -4.05 18.65
CA THR A 47 1.38 -3.30 18.71
C THR A 47 2.57 -4.20 18.46
N VAL A 48 3.46 -3.78 17.56
CA VAL A 48 4.79 -4.38 17.38
C VAL A 48 5.81 -3.49 18.07
N THR A 49 6.39 -3.97 19.17
CA THR A 49 7.41 -3.22 19.93
C THR A 49 8.81 -3.57 19.41
N LEU A 50 9.46 -2.60 18.77
CA LEU A 50 10.88 -2.72 18.40
C LEU A 50 11.77 -2.59 19.64
N PRO A 51 12.90 -3.30 19.72
CA PRO A 51 13.82 -3.21 20.86
C PRO A 51 14.49 -1.84 20.91
N THR A 52 14.96 -1.44 22.10
CA THR A 52 15.82 -0.26 22.21
C THR A 52 17.17 -0.54 21.56
N VAL A 53 17.59 0.31 20.62
CA VAL A 53 18.88 0.20 19.90
C VAL A 53 19.73 1.44 20.13
N SER A 54 21.05 1.29 20.01
CA SER A 54 21.97 2.42 20.09
C SER A 54 21.89 3.26 18.81
N LYS A 55 21.93 4.59 18.91
CA LYS A 55 22.05 5.45 17.71
C LYS A 55 23.27 5.13 16.84
N GLN A 56 24.28 4.49 17.42
CA GLN A 56 25.49 4.08 16.70
C GLN A 56 25.24 2.95 15.69
N THR A 57 24.17 2.15 15.87
CA THR A 57 23.76 1.13 14.89
C THR A 57 22.91 1.70 13.76
N LEU A 58 22.63 3.01 13.78
CA LEU A 58 21.81 3.76 12.84
C LEU A 58 22.55 5.06 12.45
N ALA A 59 23.84 4.93 12.14
CA ALA A 59 24.77 6.04 11.99
C ALA A 59 24.81 6.59 10.56
N ALA A 60 24.41 5.81 9.57
CA ALA A 60 24.39 6.18 8.17
C ALA A 60 23.09 5.75 7.48
N THR A 61 22.79 6.39 6.35
CA THR A 61 21.65 5.99 5.50
C THR A 61 21.78 4.54 5.08
N GLY A 62 20.72 3.76 5.26
CA GLY A 62 20.71 2.34 4.91
C GLY A 62 20.96 1.40 6.09
N ASP A 63 21.48 1.91 7.21
CA ASP A 63 21.62 1.11 8.43
C ASP A 63 20.24 0.67 8.95
N VAL A 64 20.16 -0.59 9.38
CA VAL A 64 18.95 -1.17 9.96
C VAL A 64 19.24 -1.79 11.32
N ALA A 65 18.24 -1.77 12.21
CA ALA A 65 18.38 -2.35 13.53
C ALA A 65 17.03 -2.78 14.12
N GLY A 66 17.10 -3.70 15.08
CA GLY A 66 15.94 -4.06 15.90
C GLY A 66 14.83 -4.77 15.14
N ARG A 67 15.18 -5.66 14.20
CA ARG A 67 14.21 -6.48 13.48
C ARG A 67 13.35 -7.29 14.46
N THR A 68 12.04 -7.04 14.44
CA THR A 68 11.05 -7.71 15.28
C THR A 68 10.03 -8.43 14.40
N PRO A 69 9.81 -9.74 14.61
CA PRO A 69 8.78 -10.48 13.89
C PRO A 69 7.39 -10.08 14.38
N PHE A 70 6.42 -10.11 13.47
CA PHE A 70 5.01 -10.09 13.79
C PHE A 70 4.23 -10.94 12.79
N GLN A 71 3.00 -11.28 13.14
CA GLN A 71 2.19 -12.18 12.34
C GLN A 71 0.73 -11.75 12.36
N ILE A 72 0.08 -11.87 11.21
CA ILE A 72 -1.37 -11.79 11.08
C ILE A 72 -1.88 -13.20 10.85
N LYS A 73 -2.68 -13.72 11.77
CA LYS A 73 -3.27 -15.07 11.67
C LYS A 73 -4.68 -15.00 11.13
N LEU A 74 -4.96 -15.85 10.16
CA LEU A 74 -6.25 -16.01 9.52
C LEU A 74 -6.78 -17.43 9.75
N ASP A 75 -8.09 -17.54 9.89
CA ASP A 75 -8.81 -18.80 10.01
C ASP A 75 -10.16 -18.70 9.29
N GLN A 76 -10.85 -19.83 9.11
CA GLN A 76 -12.14 -19.90 8.42
C GLN A 76 -12.07 -19.28 7.00
N CYS A 77 -10.97 -19.52 6.30
CA CYS A 77 -10.73 -18.98 4.98
C CYS A 77 -11.48 -19.75 3.89
N SER A 78 -12.07 -19.04 2.93
CA SER A 78 -12.50 -19.64 1.66
C SER A 78 -11.29 -20.14 0.87
N LYS A 79 -11.45 -21.20 0.08
CA LYS A 79 -10.38 -21.71 -0.80
C LYS A 79 -9.87 -20.61 -1.76
N GLY A 80 -8.56 -20.46 -1.87
CA GLY A 80 -7.94 -19.46 -2.75
C GLY A 80 -6.54 -19.08 -2.28
N LYS A 81 -6.11 -17.86 -2.64
CA LYS A 81 -4.89 -17.26 -2.11
C LYS A 81 -5.21 -16.02 -1.30
N VAL A 82 -4.45 -15.81 -0.23
CA VAL A 82 -4.58 -14.64 0.64
C VAL A 82 -3.25 -13.95 0.86
N ALA A 83 -3.29 -12.64 0.98
CA ALA A 83 -2.13 -11.81 1.31
C ALA A 83 -2.55 -10.59 2.14
N THR A 84 -1.58 -9.96 2.80
CA THR A 84 -1.78 -8.62 3.38
C THR A 84 -1.37 -7.55 2.37
N TYR A 85 -2.24 -6.57 2.21
CA TYR A 85 -1.95 -5.28 1.60
C TYR A 85 -1.83 -4.24 2.71
N PHE A 86 -0.65 -3.62 2.85
CA PHE A 86 -0.46 -2.53 3.79
C PHE A 86 -0.88 -1.22 3.13
N GLU A 87 -1.81 -0.49 3.75
CA GLU A 87 -2.43 0.69 3.15
C GLU A 87 -1.46 1.88 3.13
N PRO A 88 -1.19 2.49 1.96
CA PRO A 88 -0.44 3.72 1.84
C PRO A 88 -1.19 4.91 2.48
N GLY A 89 -0.96 5.13 3.78
CA GLY A 89 -1.66 6.11 4.60
C GLY A 89 -0.83 7.34 4.99
N ALA A 90 -1.35 8.14 5.92
CA ALA A 90 -0.76 9.42 6.35
C ALA A 90 0.66 9.29 6.96
N THR A 91 1.00 8.13 7.50
CA THR A 91 2.31 7.85 8.10
C THR A 91 3.34 7.37 7.09
N VAL A 92 2.95 7.11 5.84
CA VAL A 92 3.82 6.56 4.81
C VAL A 92 4.55 7.68 4.06
N ASP A 93 5.83 7.48 3.83
CA ASP A 93 6.59 8.25 2.87
C ASP A 93 6.37 7.72 1.46
N PHE A 94 5.56 8.42 0.67
CA PHE A 94 5.22 8.03 -0.71
C PHE A 94 6.41 8.00 -1.68
N SER A 95 7.57 8.55 -1.32
CA SER A 95 8.77 8.44 -2.15
C SER A 95 9.52 7.11 -1.97
N THR A 96 9.39 6.48 -0.79
CA THR A 96 10.15 5.27 -0.44
C THR A 96 9.29 4.08 -0.04
N GLY A 97 8.05 4.30 0.38
CA GLY A 97 7.18 3.27 0.97
C GLY A 97 7.53 2.92 2.42
N ARG A 98 8.36 3.71 3.10
CA ARG A 98 8.70 3.52 4.53
C ARG A 98 7.76 4.31 5.43
N LEU A 99 7.65 3.90 6.69
CA LEU A 99 6.81 4.55 7.68
C LEU A 99 7.59 5.67 8.40
N ASN A 100 7.08 6.88 8.33
CA ASN A 100 7.65 8.05 8.99
C ASN A 100 7.48 7.95 10.52
N ASN A 101 8.51 8.36 11.26
CA ASN A 101 8.39 8.53 12.71
C ASN A 101 7.43 9.69 13.03
N GLN A 102 6.40 9.41 13.84
CA GLN A 102 5.36 10.34 14.30
C GLN A 102 5.52 10.71 15.79
N ALA A 103 6.56 10.22 16.47
CA ALA A 103 6.76 10.55 17.87
C ALA A 103 7.08 12.05 18.05
N VAL A 104 6.30 12.73 18.88
CA VAL A 104 6.54 14.14 19.26
C VAL A 104 7.89 14.25 19.98
N GLY A 105 8.80 15.06 19.44
CA GLY A 105 10.18 15.16 19.94
C GLY A 105 10.97 13.86 19.79
N GLY A 106 10.60 13.01 18.82
CA GLY A 106 11.20 11.71 18.58
C GLY A 106 12.60 11.76 17.97
N ALA A 107 13.13 10.57 17.69
CA ALA A 107 14.38 10.42 16.95
C ALA A 107 14.24 10.96 15.51
N ASN A 108 15.25 11.69 15.06
CA ASN A 108 15.39 12.16 13.68
C ASN A 108 16.21 11.17 12.85
N ASN A 109 16.08 11.27 11.53
CA ASN A 109 16.78 10.44 10.55
C ASN A 109 16.55 8.93 10.70
N VAL A 110 15.41 8.53 11.27
CA VAL A 110 15.00 7.13 11.40
C VAL A 110 13.54 6.98 10.98
N LYS A 111 13.30 5.94 10.19
CA LYS A 111 11.99 5.46 9.77
C LYS A 111 11.81 4.03 10.25
N VAL A 112 10.60 3.49 10.09
CA VAL A 112 10.34 2.05 10.20
C VAL A 112 10.09 1.50 8.81
N GLN A 113 10.61 0.32 8.53
CA GLN A 113 10.29 -0.41 7.31
C GLN A 113 9.68 -1.78 7.65
N LEU A 114 8.77 -2.23 6.80
CA LEU A 114 8.19 -3.57 6.86
C LEU A 114 8.98 -4.50 5.96
N LEU A 115 9.09 -5.77 6.35
CA LEU A 115 9.70 -6.81 5.55
C LEU A 115 8.80 -8.03 5.45
N GLY A 116 8.89 -8.71 4.32
CA GLY A 116 8.25 -10.01 4.12
C GLY A 116 8.96 -11.12 4.88
N SER A 117 8.36 -12.30 4.89
CA SER A 117 8.98 -13.54 5.39
C SER A 117 10.28 -13.89 4.66
N ASN A 118 10.46 -13.37 3.43
CA ASN A 118 11.68 -13.46 2.65
C ASN A 118 12.80 -12.49 3.09
N ASN A 119 12.62 -11.76 4.20
CA ASN A 119 13.56 -10.76 4.71
C ASN A 119 13.82 -9.57 3.77
N GLN A 120 12.96 -9.35 2.78
CA GLN A 120 13.07 -8.23 1.84
C GLN A 120 12.09 -7.11 2.21
N PHE A 121 12.50 -5.87 1.95
CA PHE A 121 11.70 -4.67 2.19
C PHE A 121 10.38 -4.70 1.41
N ILE A 122 9.27 -4.41 2.10
CA ILE A 122 7.95 -4.19 1.50
C ILE A 122 7.76 -2.68 1.33
N PRO A 123 7.82 -2.13 0.10
CA PRO A 123 7.46 -0.75 -0.14
C PRO A 123 5.95 -0.58 0.04
N VAL A 124 5.53 0.16 1.07
CA VAL A 124 4.12 0.45 1.35
C VAL A 124 3.61 1.51 0.38
N LEU A 125 3.45 1.14 -0.89
CA LEU A 125 2.98 2.03 -1.97
C LEU A 125 1.79 1.39 -2.68
N ALA A 126 1.06 2.21 -3.43
CA ALA A 126 0.01 1.71 -4.30
C ALA A 126 0.61 0.75 -5.33
N THR A 127 0.04 -0.45 -5.39
CA THR A 127 0.42 -1.49 -6.34
C THR A 127 -0.51 -1.45 -7.56
N GLY A 128 -0.01 -1.86 -8.72
CA GLY A 128 -0.84 -2.02 -9.92
C GLY A 128 -1.78 -3.23 -9.82
N SER A 129 -2.41 -3.63 -10.93
CA SER A 129 -3.42 -4.71 -11.02
C SER A 129 -3.04 -6.09 -10.43
N ASN A 130 -1.81 -6.31 -9.97
CA ASN A 130 -1.28 -7.62 -9.60
C ASN A 130 -1.35 -7.94 -8.09
N GLY A 131 -2.22 -7.27 -7.34
CA GLY A 131 -2.44 -7.58 -5.92
C GLY A 131 -1.24 -7.19 -5.05
N ALA A 132 -0.93 -8.00 -4.02
CA ALA A 132 -0.06 -7.65 -2.89
C ALA A 132 1.21 -6.85 -3.24
N GLN A 133 1.64 -5.98 -2.32
CA GLN A 133 2.89 -5.22 -2.49
C GLN A 133 4.10 -6.14 -2.65
N ALA A 134 5.15 -5.64 -3.32
CA ALA A 134 6.38 -6.39 -3.51
C ALA A 134 6.88 -6.95 -2.16
N ASN A 135 7.29 -8.22 -2.17
CA ASN A 135 7.74 -8.98 -0.99
C ASN A 135 6.67 -9.26 0.09
N SER A 136 5.41 -8.83 -0.09
CA SER A 136 4.31 -9.38 0.70
C SER A 136 3.99 -10.79 0.22
N GLN A 137 3.72 -11.70 1.16
CA GLN A 137 3.52 -13.11 0.84
C GLN A 137 2.08 -13.39 0.39
N TRP A 138 1.95 -14.31 -0.57
CA TRP A 138 0.71 -14.99 -0.85
C TRP A 138 0.74 -16.37 -0.20
N VAL A 139 -0.36 -16.75 0.44
CA VAL A 139 -0.54 -18.08 1.05
C VAL A 139 -1.74 -18.76 0.41
N ASP A 140 -1.53 -19.98 -0.07
CA ASP A 140 -2.62 -20.84 -0.53
C ASP A 140 -3.41 -21.35 0.68
N VAL A 141 -4.73 -21.22 0.62
CA VAL A 141 -5.67 -21.69 1.65
C VAL A 141 -6.66 -22.68 1.05
N VAL A 142 -6.92 -23.74 1.80
CA VAL A 142 -8.04 -24.66 1.54
C VAL A 142 -9.33 -24.09 2.14
N ASP A 143 -10.47 -24.68 1.76
CA ASP A 143 -11.75 -24.26 2.31
C ASP A 143 -11.84 -24.52 3.82
N ASN A 144 -12.35 -23.53 4.56
CA ASN A 144 -12.30 -23.45 6.02
C ASN A 144 -10.89 -23.62 6.61
N GLY A 145 -9.87 -23.23 5.84
CA GLY A 145 -8.46 -23.32 6.22
C GLY A 145 -7.95 -22.11 7.00
N SER A 146 -6.69 -22.18 7.40
CA SER A 146 -5.96 -21.12 8.10
C SER A 146 -4.75 -20.63 7.30
N ALA A 147 -4.35 -19.38 7.51
CA ALA A 147 -3.12 -18.83 6.95
C ALA A 147 -2.36 -17.99 7.97
N ASP A 148 -1.04 -18.15 7.98
CA ASP A 148 -0.12 -17.40 8.81
C ASP A 148 0.67 -16.43 7.93
N LEU A 149 0.34 -15.14 8.02
CA LEU A 149 1.01 -14.07 7.28
C LEU A 149 2.12 -13.47 8.16
N ASN A 150 3.35 -13.96 7.97
CA ASN A 150 4.56 -13.57 8.71
C ASN A 150 5.27 -12.35 8.11
N TYR A 151 5.63 -11.39 8.96
CA TYR A 151 6.29 -10.15 8.59
C TYR A 151 7.32 -9.74 9.64
N TYR A 152 8.12 -8.73 9.31
CA TYR A 152 9.00 -8.07 10.26
C TYR A 152 8.85 -6.56 10.17
N ALA A 153 9.13 -5.89 11.28
CA ALA A 153 9.36 -4.45 11.31
C ALA A 153 10.77 -4.18 11.84
N GLU A 154 11.44 -3.16 11.31
CA GLU A 154 12.76 -2.74 11.79
C GLU A 154 12.98 -1.25 11.59
N TYR A 155 13.92 -0.69 12.34
CA TYR A 155 14.40 0.67 12.11
C TYR A 155 15.18 0.76 10.81
N TYR A 156 15.04 1.85 10.09
CA TYR A 156 15.84 2.20 8.92
C TYR A 156 16.36 3.62 9.06
N ALA A 157 17.68 3.79 9.04
CA ALA A 157 18.32 5.09 9.09
C ALA A 157 18.26 5.79 7.72
N THR A 158 17.83 7.05 7.70
CA THR A 158 17.88 7.94 6.52
C THR A 158 19.06 8.91 6.58
N GLY A 159 19.96 8.69 7.53
CA GLY A 159 21.12 9.49 7.89
C GLY A 159 21.55 9.15 9.32
N ALA A 160 22.47 9.93 9.90
CA ALA A 160 22.86 9.73 11.30
C ALA A 160 21.69 10.00 12.25
N SER A 161 21.19 8.94 12.89
CA SER A 161 20.00 9.01 13.75
C SER A 161 20.29 9.73 15.08
N THR A 162 19.30 10.47 15.57
CA THR A 162 19.36 11.04 16.93
C THR A 162 18.70 10.10 17.93
N ALA A 163 19.05 10.22 19.21
CA ALA A 163 18.32 9.53 20.26
C ALA A 163 16.89 10.10 20.36
N GLY A 164 15.91 9.25 20.63
CA GLY A 164 14.52 9.66 20.81
C GLY A 164 13.55 8.51 20.57
N LYS A 165 12.28 8.74 20.86
CA LYS A 165 11.22 7.76 20.61
C LYS A 165 10.98 7.60 19.11
N VAL A 166 10.55 6.41 18.72
CA VAL A 166 9.99 6.13 17.40
C VAL A 166 8.59 5.59 17.59
N SER A 167 7.63 6.17 16.91
CA SER A 167 6.23 5.72 16.89
C SER A 167 5.69 5.88 15.48
N THR A 168 4.98 4.89 14.97
CA THR A 168 4.32 4.97 13.67
C THR A 168 3.19 3.94 13.63
N SER A 169 2.38 3.98 12.58
CA SER A 169 1.30 3.04 12.34
C SER A 169 1.16 2.76 10.85
N VAL A 170 0.53 1.66 10.50
CA VAL A 170 0.14 1.33 9.13
C VAL A 170 -1.17 0.53 9.20
N GLN A 171 -2.12 0.89 8.36
CA GLN A 171 -3.36 0.11 8.23
C GLN A 171 -3.11 -1.06 7.28
N TYR A 172 -3.90 -2.11 7.38
CA TYR A 172 -3.75 -3.28 6.52
C TYR A 172 -5.11 -3.85 6.12
N THR A 173 -5.13 -4.46 4.94
CA THR A 173 -6.28 -5.12 4.35
C THR A 173 -5.88 -6.54 3.96
N ILE A 174 -6.77 -7.51 4.19
CA ILE A 174 -6.60 -8.86 3.64
C ILE A 174 -7.16 -8.85 2.22
N ILE A 175 -6.33 -9.24 1.26
CA ILE A 175 -6.69 -9.34 -0.15
C ILE A 175 -6.70 -10.79 -0.59
N TYR A 176 -7.50 -11.06 -1.62
CA TYR A 176 -7.83 -12.41 -2.06
C TYR A 176 -7.57 -12.56 -3.57
N GLN A 177 -7.23 -13.77 -3.99
CA GLN A 177 -7.05 -14.16 -5.39
C GLN A 177 -7.56 -15.59 -5.64
#